data_AF-A0A931PI95-F1
#
_entry.id   AF-A0A931PI95-F1
#
_cell.length_a   1.000
_cell.length_b   1.000
_cell.length_c   1.000
_cell.angle_alpha   90.00
_cell.angle_beta   90.00
_cell.angle_gamma   90.00
#
_symmetry.space_group_name_H-M   'P 1'
#
loop_
_entity.id
_entity.type
_entity.pdbx_description
1 polymer ?
#
loop_
_entity_poly.entity_id
_entity_poly.type
_entity_poly.pdbx_seq_one_letter_code
_entity_poly.pdbx_strand_id
1 'polypeptide(L)'
;MKRRFARLAARRRRSPPGRPDAPNEQEPHVADIESSLLEIIKENAVGLTGEPTRETAIADLGIDSFAVVEIIYEVEEKLSIEVPFNANENPLANMKTVGDLIDAVKEMSGQS
;
A
#
# COMPACT_ATOMS: atom_id res chain seq x y z
N MET A 1 -26.21 12.73 67.01
CA MET A 1 -25.72 11.38 67.39
C MET A 1 -25.45 10.59 66.11
N LYS A 2 -24.17 10.33 65.78
CA LYS A 2 -23.60 9.22 64.94
C LYS A 2 -24.06 9.11 63.46
N ARG A 3 -23.31 9.62 62.46
CA ARG A 3 -22.07 9.15 61.77
C ARG A 3 -22.24 8.01 60.76
N ARG A 4 -21.46 8.17 59.67
CA ARG A 4 -21.02 7.23 58.59
C ARG A 4 -21.98 7.24 57.38
N PHE A 5 -21.59 7.20 56.10
CA PHE A 5 -20.44 6.73 55.30
C PHE A 5 -20.56 7.49 53.95
N ALA A 6 -19.64 7.55 52.97
CA ALA A 6 -18.27 7.17 52.74
C ALA A 6 -17.85 7.96 51.49
N ARG A 7 -16.55 8.26 51.36
CA ARG A 7 -15.96 8.77 50.13
C ARG A 7 -16.08 7.71 49.03
N LEU A 8 -16.45 8.12 47.81
CA LEU A 8 -16.27 7.34 46.60
C LEU A 8 -15.76 8.28 45.50
N ALA A 9 -14.46 8.56 45.47
CA ALA A 9 -13.49 7.86 44.65
C ALA A 9 -13.75 8.05 43.14
N ALA A 10 -13.09 9.07 42.60
CA ALA A 10 -12.82 9.23 41.18
C ALA A 10 -12.30 7.91 40.59
N ARG A 11 -13.07 7.30 39.68
CA ARG A 11 -12.58 6.20 38.86
C ARG A 11 -12.10 6.76 37.54
N ARG A 12 -10.77 6.86 37.50
CA ARG A 12 -9.90 6.94 36.34
C ARG A 12 -10.47 6.14 35.15
N ARG A 13 -10.34 6.75 33.98
CA ARG A 13 -10.30 6.12 32.65
C ARG A 13 -9.74 4.70 32.74
N ARG A 14 -10.53 3.71 32.34
CA ARG A 14 -10.01 2.46 31.81
C ARG A 14 -10.75 2.21 30.51
N SER A 15 -10.11 2.58 29.41
CA SER A 15 -10.38 2.01 28.11
C SER A 15 -10.28 0.49 28.21
N PRO A 16 -11.12 -0.27 27.50
CA PRO A 16 -10.98 -1.73 27.46
C PRO A 16 -9.63 -2.12 26.84
N PRO A 17 -9.03 -3.24 27.30
CA PRO A 17 -7.76 -3.73 26.75
C PRO A 17 -7.96 -4.18 25.30
N GLY A 18 -7.09 -3.70 24.41
CA GLY A 18 -7.01 -4.13 23.02
C GLY A 18 -6.82 -5.64 22.94
N ARG A 19 -7.55 -6.27 22.02
CA ARG A 19 -7.32 -7.68 21.67
C ARG A 19 -5.95 -7.80 20.98
N PRO A 20 -5.12 -8.79 21.33
CA PRO A 20 -4.01 -9.21 20.50
C PRO A 20 -4.55 -10.08 19.35
N ASP A 21 -3.97 -9.93 18.16
CA ASP A 21 -4.12 -10.83 17.00
C ASP A 21 -5.41 -10.73 16.16
N ALA A 22 -5.70 -9.54 15.64
CA ALA A 22 -6.40 -9.41 14.36
C ALA A 22 -5.35 -9.08 13.26
N PRO A 23 -5.38 -9.74 12.09
CA PRO A 23 -4.49 -9.40 11.00
C PRO A 23 -4.87 -8.01 10.48
N ASN A 24 -4.02 -7.04 10.82
CA ASN A 24 -3.94 -5.67 10.31
C ASN A 24 -5.23 -5.12 9.69
N GLU A 25 -6.17 -4.69 10.52
CA GLU A 25 -7.22 -3.75 10.12
C GLU A 25 -6.55 -2.40 9.83
N GLN A 26 -5.92 -2.29 8.66
CA GLN A 26 -5.39 -1.02 8.18
C GLN A 26 -6.58 -0.11 7.90
N GLU A 27 -6.86 0.81 8.82
CA GLU A 27 -7.70 1.96 8.52
C GLU A 27 -7.15 2.64 7.26
N PRO A 28 -8.00 3.02 6.29
CA PRO A 28 -7.57 3.52 4.99
C PRO A 28 -6.87 4.86 5.18
N HIS A 29 -5.54 4.80 5.29
CA HIS A 29 -4.69 5.97 5.41
C HIS A 29 -4.40 6.50 4.01
N VAL A 30 -4.70 7.77 3.82
CA VAL A 30 -4.44 8.52 2.59
C VAL A 30 -2.92 8.53 2.31
N ALA A 31 -2.56 8.12 1.08
CA ALA A 31 -1.34 8.48 0.33
C ALA A 31 0.00 7.75 0.62
N ASP A 32 0.01 6.42 0.74
CA ASP A 32 1.24 5.66 0.50
C ASP A 32 1.28 5.19 -0.95
N ILE A 33 2.11 5.85 -1.77
CA ILE A 33 2.38 5.48 -3.18
C ILE A 33 2.68 3.99 -3.31
N GLU A 34 3.45 3.48 -2.35
CA GLU A 34 3.84 2.08 -2.28
C GLU A 34 2.66 1.13 -2.11
N SER A 35 1.78 1.38 -1.13
CA SER A 35 0.61 0.55 -0.89
C SER A 35 -0.35 0.57 -2.09
N SER A 36 -0.57 1.75 -2.67
CA SER A 36 -1.40 1.89 -3.87
C SER A 36 -0.80 1.11 -5.05
N LEU A 37 0.51 1.24 -5.29
CA LEU A 37 1.16 0.57 -6.41
C LEU A 37 1.19 -0.95 -6.22
N LEU A 38 1.43 -1.44 -5.00
CA LEU A 38 1.36 -2.87 -4.68
C LEU A 38 -0.04 -3.44 -4.92
N GLU A 39 -1.08 -2.69 -4.58
CA GLU A 39 -2.47 -3.07 -4.86
C GLU A 39 -2.74 -3.14 -6.38
N ILE A 40 -2.36 -2.10 -7.13
CA ILE A 40 -2.53 -2.08 -8.59
C ILE A 40 -1.79 -3.27 -9.25
N ILE A 41 -0.55 -3.52 -8.83
CA ILE A 41 0.24 -4.65 -9.33
C ILE A 41 -0.45 -5.97 -8.99
N LYS A 42 -0.94 -6.13 -7.76
CA LYS A 42 -1.63 -7.36 -7.33
C LYS A 42 -2.87 -7.68 -8.17
N GLU A 43 -3.66 -6.67 -8.51
CA GLU A 43 -4.87 -6.84 -9.33
C GLU A 43 -4.55 -7.20 -10.79
N ASN A 44 -3.43 -6.67 -11.32
CA ASN A 44 -3.03 -6.87 -12.72
C ASN A 44 -2.05 -8.04 -12.92
N ALA A 45 -1.40 -8.52 -11.87
CA ALA A 45 -0.42 -9.59 -11.92
C ALA A 45 -1.09 -10.96 -11.93
N VAL A 46 -0.95 -11.68 -13.03
CA VAL A 46 -1.53 -13.02 -13.21
C VAL A 46 -0.62 -14.15 -12.71
N GLY A 47 0.66 -13.87 -12.48
CA GLY A 47 1.67 -14.85 -12.05
C GLY A 47 1.85 -14.97 -10.53
N LEU A 48 1.24 -14.08 -9.75
CA LEU A 48 1.43 -14.04 -8.31
C LEU A 48 0.69 -15.18 -7.59
N THR A 49 1.40 -15.85 -6.70
CA THR A 49 0.84 -16.88 -5.80
C THR A 49 0.59 -16.34 -4.38
N GLY A 50 0.96 -15.09 -4.12
CA GLY A 50 0.85 -14.42 -2.82
C GLY A 50 0.87 -12.90 -2.97
N GLU A 51 1.00 -12.19 -1.85
CA GLU A 51 1.08 -10.72 -1.89
C GLU A 51 2.41 -10.25 -2.48
N PRO A 52 2.38 -9.29 -3.43
CA PRO A 52 3.61 -8.72 -3.96
C PRO A 52 4.32 -7.92 -2.86
N THR A 53 5.64 -7.98 -2.87
CA THR A 53 6.51 -7.22 -1.97
C THR A 53 7.53 -6.47 -2.82
N ARG A 54 8.29 -5.56 -2.19
CA ARG A 54 9.37 -4.85 -2.88
C ARG A 54 10.41 -5.79 -3.52
N GLU A 55 10.62 -6.97 -2.95
CA GLU A 55 11.61 -7.95 -3.43
C GLU A 55 11.07 -8.82 -4.57
N THR A 56 9.76 -8.75 -4.86
CA THR A 56 9.14 -9.53 -5.92
C THR A 56 9.71 -9.11 -7.28
N ALA A 57 10.14 -10.09 -8.08
CA ALA A 57 10.67 -9.83 -9.41
C ALA A 57 9.53 -9.47 -10.39
N ILE A 58 9.75 -8.46 -11.24
CA ILE A 58 8.75 -8.07 -12.27
C ILE A 58 8.42 -9.25 -13.19
N ALA A 59 9.42 -10.07 -13.52
CA ALA A 59 9.24 -11.26 -14.35
C ALA A 59 8.28 -12.30 -13.73
N ASP A 60 8.20 -12.38 -12.39
CA ASP A 60 7.32 -13.33 -11.69
C ASP A 60 5.88 -12.84 -11.58
N LEU A 61 5.64 -11.54 -11.80
CA LEU A 61 4.29 -10.96 -11.78
C LEU A 61 3.44 -11.45 -12.97
N GLY A 62 4.09 -11.89 -14.05
CA GLY A 62 3.40 -12.25 -15.29
C GLY A 62 2.71 -11.06 -15.95
N ILE A 63 3.24 -9.85 -15.79
CA ILE A 63 2.66 -8.65 -16.40
C ILE A 63 2.94 -8.69 -17.91
N ASP A 64 1.86 -8.80 -18.69
CA ASP A 64 1.89 -8.67 -20.14
C ASP A 64 1.85 -7.21 -20.60
N SER A 65 2.16 -6.96 -21.88
CA SER A 65 2.15 -5.60 -22.46
C SER A 65 0.83 -4.85 -22.29
N PHE A 66 -0.29 -5.56 -22.16
CA PHE A 66 -1.59 -4.96 -21.88
C PHE A 66 -1.73 -4.53 -20.41
N ALA A 67 -1.33 -5.41 -19.48
CA ALA A 67 -1.34 -5.12 -18.05
C ALA A 67 -0.41 -3.93 -17.70
N VAL A 68 0.69 -3.73 -18.44
CA VAL A 68 1.54 -2.52 -18.29
C VAL A 68 0.73 -1.25 -18.53
N VAL A 69 -0.11 -1.22 -19.57
CA VAL A 69 -0.94 -0.05 -19.89
C VAL A 69 -2.00 0.18 -18.81
N GLU A 70 -2.61 -0.88 -18.30
CA GLU A 70 -3.59 -0.80 -17.21
C GLU A 70 -2.95 -0.29 -15.90
N ILE A 71 -1.78 -0.81 -15.55
CA ILE A 71 -1.03 -0.37 -14.36
C ILE A 71 -0.68 1.12 -14.47
N ILE A 72 -0.19 1.57 -15.64
CA ILE A 72 0.14 2.98 -15.85
C ILE A 72 -1.12 3.85 -15.67
N TYR A 73 -2.23 3.47 -16.31
CA TYR A 73 -3.48 4.23 -16.19
C TYR A 73 -3.99 4.31 -14.74
N GLU A 74 -4.00 3.19 -14.02
CA GLU A 74 -4.36 3.14 -12.59
C GLU A 74 -3.44 4.00 -11.73
N VAL A 75 -2.14 4.01 -12.03
CA VAL A 75 -1.15 4.84 -11.32
C VAL A 75 -1.40 6.32 -11.57
N GLU A 76 -1.63 6.74 -12.81
CA GLU A 76 -1.93 8.12 -13.16
C GLU A 76 -3.22 8.59 -12.49
N GLU A 77 -4.28 7.76 -12.50
CA GLU A 77 -5.56 8.09 -11.87
C GLU A 77 -5.45 8.13 -10.32
N LYS A 78 -4.85 7.12 -9.69
CA LYS A 78 -4.78 7.02 -8.22
C LYS A 78 -3.77 7.99 -7.61
N LEU A 79 -2.64 8.22 -8.27
CA LEU A 79 -1.55 9.05 -7.75
C LEU A 79 -1.54 10.46 -8.35
N SER A 80 -2.38 10.75 -9.36
CA SER A 80 -2.42 12.04 -10.06
C SER A 80 -1.02 12.49 -10.55
N ILE A 81 -0.24 11.53 -11.06
CA ILE A 81 1.05 11.78 -11.71
C ILE A 81 0.94 11.51 -13.21
N GLU A 82 1.92 11.99 -13.98
CA GLU A 82 2.05 11.68 -15.40
C GLU A 82 3.23 10.72 -15.59
N VAL A 83 2.98 9.54 -16.15
CA VAL A 83 4.02 8.54 -16.38
C VAL A 83 4.33 8.50 -17.87
N PRO A 84 5.50 8.99 -18.31
CA PRO A 84 5.84 8.98 -19.73
C PRO A 84 5.98 7.54 -20.25
N PHE A 85 5.01 7.11 -21.06
CA PHE A 85 5.00 5.79 -21.70
C PHE A 85 5.43 5.88 -23.17
N ASN A 86 6.41 5.07 -23.55
CA ASN A 86 6.81 4.86 -24.94
C ASN A 86 6.38 3.47 -25.38
N ALA A 87 5.41 3.36 -26.30
CA ALA A 87 4.90 2.07 -26.78
C ALA A 87 5.95 1.19 -27.50
N ASN A 88 7.09 1.76 -27.91
CA ASN A 88 8.20 1.00 -28.52
C ASN A 88 9.19 0.45 -27.48
N GLU A 89 9.07 0.85 -26.21
CA GLU A 89 9.92 0.42 -25.12
C GLU A 89 9.08 -0.25 -24.05
N ASN A 90 9.62 -1.28 -23.41
CA ASN A 90 8.97 -1.87 -22.26
C ASN A 90 9.46 -1.12 -21.01
N PRO A 91 8.64 -0.30 -20.34
CA PRO A 91 9.07 0.49 -19.17
C PRO A 91 9.53 -0.42 -18.03
N LEU A 92 8.97 -1.63 -17.94
CA LEU A 92 9.35 -2.61 -16.92
C LEU A 92 10.63 -3.38 -17.28
N ALA A 93 11.12 -3.34 -18.53
CA ALA A 93 12.32 -4.09 -18.92
C ALA A 93 13.61 -3.59 -18.25
N ASN A 94 13.65 -2.32 -17.84
CA ASN A 94 14.76 -1.76 -17.08
C ASN A 94 14.64 -2.00 -15.57
N MET A 95 13.50 -2.50 -15.10
CA MET A 95 13.22 -2.73 -13.69
C MET A 95 13.33 -4.22 -13.37
N LYS A 96 13.95 -4.56 -12.24
CA LYS A 96 14.12 -5.97 -11.85
C LYS A 96 13.07 -6.39 -10.84
N THR A 97 12.72 -5.48 -9.94
CA THR A 97 11.84 -5.75 -8.80
C THR A 97 10.71 -4.73 -8.72
N VAL A 98 9.65 -5.08 -8.00
CA VAL A 98 8.55 -4.16 -7.67
C VAL A 98 9.07 -2.94 -6.90
N GLY A 99 10.10 -3.10 -6.08
CA GLY A 99 10.77 -1.98 -5.40
C GLY A 99 11.29 -0.92 -6.37
N ASP A 100 11.93 -1.35 -7.47
CA ASP A 100 12.45 -0.42 -8.50
C ASP A 100 11.31 0.41 -9.13
N LEU A 101 10.16 -0.22 -9.37
CA LEU A 101 8.98 0.46 -9.90
C LEU A 101 8.39 1.46 -8.89
N ILE A 102 8.29 1.07 -7.61
CA ILE A 102 7.84 1.96 -6.54
C ILE A 102 8.74 3.18 -6.43
N ASP A 103 10.05 2.99 -6.47
CA ASP A 103 11.02 4.07 -6.31
C ASP A 103 10.97 5.01 -7.53
N ALA A 104 10.84 4.48 -8.75
CA ALA A 104 10.65 5.29 -9.95
C ALA A 104 9.38 6.16 -9.87
N VAL A 105 8.27 5.61 -9.41
CA VAL A 105 7.00 6.35 -9.24
C VAL A 105 7.11 7.40 -8.13
N LYS A 106 7.76 7.08 -7.00
CA LYS A 106 8.02 8.03 -5.92
C LYS A 106 8.88 9.21 -6.40
N GLU A 107 9.91 8.95 -7.20
CA GLU A 107 10.76 9.98 -7.80
C GLU A 107 9.95 10.91 -8.73
N MET A 108 9.09 10.35 -9.58
CA MET A 108 8.21 11.14 -10.47
C MET A 108 7.19 11.99 -9.69
N SER A 109 6.66 11.46 -8.59
CA SER A 109 5.70 12.17 -7.73
C SER A 109 6.32 13.32 -6.91
N GLY A 110 7.66 13.44 -6.89
CA GLY A 110 8.37 14.42 -6.07
C GLY A 110 8.40 14.11 -4.57
N GLN A 111 8.09 12.87 -4.16
CA GLN A 111 8.12 12.41 -2.76
C GLN A 111 9.47 11.77 -2.38
N SER A 112 10.59 12.38 -2.77
CA SER A 112 11.95 11.96 -2.41
C SER A 112 12.41 12.47 -1.04
#